data_AF-A0A830HS07-F1
#
_entry.id   AF-A0A830HS07-F1
#
_cell.length_a   1.000
_cell.length_b   1.000
_cell.length_c   1.000
_cell.angle_alpha   90.00
_cell.angle_beta   90.00
_cell.angle_gamma   90.00
#
_symmetry.space_group_name_H-M   'P 1'
#
loop_
_entity.id
_entity.type
_entity.pdbx_description
1 polymer ?
#
loop_
_entity_poly.entity_id
_entity_poly.type
_entity_poly.pdbx_seq_one_letter_code
_entity_poly.pdbx_strand_id
1 'polypeptide(L)'
;MMMIAARRFLLSSRPHGGGCCHQKHQRQRRLFSSYAASSSSSSSRSNNNAPTTTTGDRQQHSYYETIDGVRYKREILELCRNAMKEGNHRISKTFAETELWPKISDGDIITDTERKTLVFAIEHFHFTPPAKTLLTEKIKTWENNRHHHNK
;
A
#
# COMPACT_ATOMS: atom_id res chain seq x y z
N MET A 1 -28.44 -58.84 -2.06
CA MET A 1 -29.44 -58.11 -1.25
C MET A 1 -29.44 -56.64 -1.71
N MET A 2 -30.45 -56.18 -2.47
CA MET A 2 -31.69 -55.52 -1.97
C MET A 2 -31.35 -54.22 -1.21
N MET A 3 -31.84 -52.99 -1.49
CA MET A 3 -32.95 -52.40 -2.24
C MET A 3 -32.62 -50.89 -2.45
N ILE A 4 -32.86 -50.30 -3.63
CA ILE A 4 -33.92 -49.30 -3.93
C ILE A 4 -34.05 -48.13 -2.95
N ALA A 5 -33.77 -46.90 -3.42
CA ALA A 5 -34.66 -45.73 -3.23
C ALA A 5 -34.30 -44.61 -4.20
N ALA A 6 -35.19 -44.36 -5.17
CA ALA A 6 -35.15 -43.24 -6.09
C ALA A 6 -35.62 -41.94 -5.40
N ARG A 7 -35.00 -40.81 -5.74
CA ARG A 7 -35.62 -39.48 -5.60
C ARG A 7 -35.50 -38.71 -6.90
N ARG A 8 -36.63 -38.67 -7.60
CA ARG A 8 -36.93 -37.78 -8.71
C ARG A 8 -37.08 -36.36 -8.15
N PHE A 9 -36.27 -35.42 -8.60
CA PHE A 9 -36.63 -34.01 -8.52
C PHE A 9 -36.78 -33.47 -9.94
N LEU A 10 -38.03 -33.15 -10.26
CA LEU A 10 -38.48 -32.52 -11.48
C LEU A 10 -37.83 -31.14 -11.59
N LEU A 11 -37.15 -30.85 -12.70
CA LEU A 11 -37.18 -29.48 -13.19
C LEU A 11 -37.53 -29.48 -14.68
N SER A 12 -38.72 -28.97 -14.90
CA SER A 12 -39.42 -28.83 -16.16
C SER A 12 -38.61 -28.05 -17.19
N SER A 13 -38.81 -28.50 -18.42
CA SER A 13 -38.61 -27.77 -19.66
C SER A 13 -39.21 -26.36 -19.61
N ARG A 14 -38.49 -25.35 -20.13
CA ARG A 14 -38.79 -24.71 -21.43
C ARG A 14 -37.96 -23.43 -21.64
N PRO A 15 -37.33 -23.27 -22.82
CA PRO A 15 -36.68 -22.04 -23.25
C PRO A 15 -37.66 -21.11 -23.98
N HIS A 16 -37.67 -19.85 -23.58
CA HIS A 16 -38.22 -18.69 -24.29
C HIS A 16 -37.39 -17.50 -23.80
N GLY A 17 -36.80 -16.62 -24.59
CA GLY A 17 -36.79 -16.34 -26.01
C GLY A 17 -36.09 -14.98 -26.18
N GLY A 18 -35.68 -14.66 -27.40
CA GLY A 18 -35.31 -13.28 -27.77
C GLY A 18 -33.83 -13.03 -27.90
N GLY A 19 -33.24 -13.56 -28.97
CA GLY A 19 -32.08 -12.91 -29.58
C GLY A 19 -32.50 -11.57 -30.18
N CYS A 20 -31.75 -10.51 -29.90
CA CYS A 20 -31.74 -9.34 -30.76
C CYS A 20 -30.54 -9.46 -31.70
N CYS A 21 -30.85 -9.98 -32.87
CA CYS A 21 -30.06 -9.97 -34.08
C CYS A 21 -29.59 -8.57 -34.45
N HIS A 22 -28.27 -8.45 -34.61
CA HIS A 22 -27.61 -7.91 -35.79
C HIS A 22 -28.55 -7.66 -36.99
N GLN A 23 -28.73 -6.41 -37.44
CA GLN A 23 -28.98 -6.14 -38.86
C GLN A 23 -28.73 -4.66 -39.23
N LYS A 24 -27.57 -4.46 -39.86
CA LYS A 24 -27.29 -3.58 -40.99
C LYS A 24 -28.44 -2.65 -41.45
N HIS A 25 -28.21 -1.35 -41.42
CA HIS A 25 -28.61 -0.49 -42.53
C HIS A 25 -27.55 0.57 -42.80
N GLN A 26 -26.95 0.44 -43.99
CA GLN A 26 -26.10 1.44 -44.58
C GLN A 26 -26.91 2.66 -44.98
N ARG A 27 -26.24 3.82 -44.89
CA ARG A 27 -26.47 5.06 -45.64
C ARG A 27 -27.87 5.66 -45.50
N GLN A 28 -27.92 6.94 -45.13
CA GLN A 28 -27.96 8.00 -46.13
C GLN A 28 -27.35 9.30 -45.59
N ARG A 29 -26.52 9.91 -46.42
CA ARG A 29 -26.03 11.28 -46.29
C ARG A 29 -27.23 12.22 -46.22
N ARG A 30 -27.32 13.11 -45.23
CA ARG A 30 -27.92 14.44 -45.41
C ARG A 30 -27.16 15.49 -44.63
N LEU A 31 -26.79 16.52 -45.38
CA LEU A 31 -26.27 17.81 -44.98
C LEU A 31 -27.35 18.55 -44.16
N PHE A 32 -26.95 19.28 -43.12
CA PHE A 32 -27.48 20.58 -42.65
C PHE A 32 -26.87 20.85 -41.27
N SER A 33 -26.06 21.90 -41.11
CA SER A 33 -26.44 23.30 -40.89
C SER A 33 -26.67 23.63 -39.41
N SER A 34 -25.66 24.32 -38.86
CA SER A 34 -25.68 25.50 -37.99
C SER A 34 -26.51 25.56 -36.66
N TYR A 35 -25.86 26.25 -35.71
CA TYR A 35 -26.34 26.98 -34.51
C TYR A 35 -26.86 26.24 -33.23
N ALA A 36 -26.05 26.41 -32.17
CA ALA A 36 -26.36 26.77 -30.76
C ALA A 36 -27.48 26.09 -29.94
N ALA A 37 -27.11 25.54 -28.76
CA ALA A 37 -27.75 25.86 -27.46
C ALA A 37 -27.00 25.21 -26.27
N SER A 38 -26.89 25.99 -25.20
CA SER A 38 -26.27 25.65 -23.91
C SER A 38 -27.22 24.92 -22.95
N SER A 39 -26.61 24.29 -21.94
CA SER A 39 -27.10 24.06 -20.56
C SER A 39 -27.69 22.68 -20.18
N SER A 40 -26.88 21.98 -19.36
CA SER A 40 -27.25 21.26 -18.13
C SER A 40 -28.27 20.12 -18.19
N SER A 41 -27.78 18.89 -18.06
CA SER A 41 -27.93 18.04 -16.86
C SER A 41 -27.58 16.59 -17.18
N SER A 42 -26.60 16.02 -16.46
CA SER A 42 -26.54 14.60 -16.07
C SER A 42 -25.21 14.34 -15.37
N SER A 43 -25.25 14.49 -14.05
CA SER A 43 -24.26 13.93 -13.14
C SER A 43 -24.27 12.42 -13.27
N SER A 44 -23.13 11.81 -13.61
CA SER A 44 -22.75 10.46 -13.21
C SER A 44 -21.24 10.29 -13.43
N ARG A 45 -20.52 10.91 -12.49
CA ARG A 45 -19.23 10.50 -11.90
C ARG A 45 -18.61 9.25 -12.54
N SER A 46 -17.75 9.44 -13.54
CA SER A 46 -16.73 8.45 -13.87
C SER A 46 -15.43 8.89 -13.22
N ASN A 47 -15.01 8.14 -12.22
CA ASN A 47 -13.80 8.39 -11.45
C ASN A 47 -12.61 8.20 -12.39
N ASN A 48 -11.93 9.29 -12.74
CA ASN A 48 -10.72 9.26 -13.56
C ASN A 48 -9.56 8.68 -12.74
N ASN A 49 -9.43 7.35 -12.73
CA ASN A 49 -8.18 6.68 -12.39
C ASN A 49 -7.73 5.87 -13.61
N ALA A 50 -7.40 6.57 -14.68
CA ALA A 50 -6.58 6.02 -15.74
C ALA A 50 -5.12 6.03 -15.25
N PRO A 51 -4.46 4.87 -15.07
CA PRO A 51 -3.04 4.85 -14.76
C PRO A 51 -2.27 5.18 -16.04
N THR A 52 -1.92 6.45 -16.21
CA THR A 52 -0.91 6.86 -17.18
C THR A 52 0.47 6.59 -16.59
N THR A 53 1.11 5.47 -16.95
CA THR A 53 2.58 5.42 -17.02
C THR A 53 3.09 4.27 -17.88
N THR A 54 3.60 4.69 -19.03
CA THR A 54 4.46 3.99 -19.98
C THR A 54 5.72 3.41 -19.33
N THR A 55 5.98 2.14 -19.64
CA THR A 55 7.22 1.35 -19.72
C THR A 55 8.54 1.99 -19.23
N GLY A 56 9.14 1.32 -18.24
CA GLY A 56 10.52 1.50 -17.77
C GLY A 56 10.56 1.34 -16.24
N ASP A 57 10.96 0.17 -15.76
CA ASP A 57 11.07 -0.24 -14.35
C ASP A 57 11.80 0.83 -13.50
N ARG A 58 11.03 1.80 -13.00
CA ARG A 58 11.46 2.77 -12.00
C ARG A 58 10.60 2.48 -10.79
N GLN A 59 11.14 1.70 -9.86
CA GLN A 59 10.55 1.57 -8.54
C GLN A 59 10.50 2.97 -7.92
N GLN A 60 9.34 3.62 -8.00
CA GLN A 60 9.11 4.87 -7.28
C GLN A 60 8.98 4.50 -5.80
N HIS A 61 10.07 4.61 -5.06
CA HIS A 61 10.07 4.38 -3.63
C HIS A 61 9.39 5.57 -2.94
N SER A 62 8.16 5.37 -2.47
CA SER A 62 7.45 6.36 -1.66
C SER A 62 8.23 6.64 -0.38
N TYR A 63 8.45 7.91 -0.04
CA TYR A 63 9.28 8.32 1.10
C TYR A 63 8.76 7.82 2.47
N TYR A 64 7.43 7.73 2.62
CA TYR A 64 6.78 7.17 3.81
C TYR A 64 6.05 5.87 3.49
N GLU A 65 5.97 4.98 4.47
CA GLU A 65 5.16 3.77 4.43
C GLU A 65 4.12 3.84 5.57
N THR A 66 2.86 3.60 5.25
CA THR A 66 1.77 3.58 6.25
C THR A 66 1.48 2.15 6.62
N ILE A 67 1.68 1.79 7.89
CA ILE A 67 1.38 0.47 8.44
C ILE A 67 0.39 0.70 9.59
N ASP A 68 -0.74 -0.01 9.60
CA ASP A 68 -1.80 0.16 10.61
C ASP A 68 -2.29 1.62 10.78
N GLY A 69 -2.30 2.40 9.69
CA GLY A 69 -2.70 3.81 9.72
C GLY A 69 -1.66 4.74 10.35
N VAL A 70 -0.50 4.24 10.78
CA VAL A 70 0.62 5.03 11.28
C VAL A 70 1.66 5.19 10.18
N ARG A 71 2.17 6.42 10.01
CA ARG A 71 3.21 6.74 9.03
C ARG A 71 4.60 6.50 9.60
N TYR A 72 5.39 5.73 8.87
CA TYR A 72 6.77 5.38 9.21
C TYR A 72 7.72 5.79 8.08
N LYS A 73 9.01 5.98 8.40
CA LYS A 73 10.03 6.21 7.38
C LYS A 73 10.34 4.91 6.66
N ARG A 74 10.10 4.88 5.34
CA ARG A 74 10.36 3.69 4.52
C ARG A 74 11.83 3.29 4.54
N GLU A 75 12.73 4.26 4.43
CA GLU A 75 14.18 4.01 4.36
C GLU A 75 14.68 3.17 5.54
N ILE A 76 14.17 3.44 6.75
CA ILE A 76 14.54 2.69 7.96
C ILE A 76 14.04 1.25 7.88
N LEU A 77 12.77 1.06 7.49
CA LEU A 77 12.17 -0.27 7.36
C LEU A 77 12.88 -1.09 6.29
N GLU A 78 13.25 -0.45 5.18
CA GLU A 78 13.96 -1.10 4.08
C GLU A 78 15.38 -1.51 4.47
N LEU A 79 16.11 -0.68 5.22
CA LEU A 79 17.41 -1.06 5.78
C LEU A 79 17.31 -2.27 6.69
N CYS A 80 16.31 -2.30 7.58
CA CYS A 80 16.05 -3.48 8.42
C CYS A 80 15.71 -4.72 7.59
N ARG A 81 14.88 -4.58 6.54
CA ARG A 81 14.55 -5.68 5.62
C ARG A 81 15.79 -6.17 4.87
N ASN A 82 16.67 -5.27 4.43
CA ASN A 82 17.88 -5.63 3.72
C ASN A 82 18.88 -6.33 4.66
N ALA A 83 19.08 -5.80 5.87
CA ALA A 83 19.91 -6.41 6.90
C ALA A 83 19.47 -7.84 7.26
N MET A 84 18.16 -8.10 7.24
CA MET A 84 17.62 -9.45 7.45
C MET A 84 17.88 -10.41 6.29
N LYS A 85 17.98 -9.90 5.06
CA LYS A 85 18.27 -10.71 3.87
C LYS A 85 19.76 -11.05 3.80
N GLU A 86 20.62 -10.09 4.13
CA GLU A 86 22.07 -10.26 4.07
C GLU A 86 22.66 -10.94 5.31
N GLY A 87 22.15 -10.61 6.50
CA GLY A 87 22.49 -11.28 7.75
C GLY A 87 21.60 -12.51 7.95
N ASN A 88 22.03 -13.48 8.77
CA ASN A 88 21.30 -14.71 9.11
C ASN A 88 19.96 -14.43 9.86
N HIS A 89 19.04 -13.70 9.24
CA HIS A 89 17.76 -13.22 9.78
C HIS A 89 17.87 -12.43 11.08
N ARG A 90 19.05 -11.88 11.39
CA ARG A 90 19.33 -11.18 12.65
C ARG A 90 20.10 -9.90 12.41
N ILE A 91 19.67 -8.83 13.08
CA ILE A 91 20.33 -7.53 13.02
C ILE A 91 21.32 -7.42 14.20
N SER A 92 22.60 -7.36 13.86
CA SER A 92 23.71 -7.20 14.80
C SER A 92 23.78 -5.78 15.37
N LYS A 93 24.35 -5.64 16.58
CA LYS A 93 24.57 -4.34 17.23
C LYS A 93 25.34 -3.37 16.31
N THR A 94 26.40 -3.85 15.66
CA THR A 94 27.24 -3.03 14.78
C THR A 94 26.43 -2.40 13.65
N PHE A 95 25.64 -3.20 12.93
CA PHE A 95 24.77 -2.68 11.85
C PHE A 95 23.76 -1.65 12.37
N ALA A 96 23.16 -1.92 13.53
CA ALA A 96 22.20 -0.99 14.15
C ALA A 96 22.85 0.37 14.50
N GLU A 97 24.12 0.38 14.87
CA GLU A 97 24.86 1.61 15.20
C GLU A 97 25.40 2.32 13.95
N THR A 98 25.93 1.58 12.98
CA THR A 98 26.62 2.17 11.81
C THR A 98 25.68 2.55 10.68
N GLU A 99 24.64 1.76 10.41
CA GLU A 99 23.75 1.96 9.26
C GLU A 99 22.38 2.50 9.69
N LEU A 100 21.81 1.94 10.75
CA LEU A 100 20.44 2.26 11.17
C LEU A 100 20.34 3.58 11.95
N TRP A 101 21.19 3.77 12.96
CA TRP A 101 21.19 4.97 13.82
C TRP A 101 21.37 6.30 13.07
N PRO A 102 22.35 6.47 12.15
CA PRO A 102 22.53 7.75 11.45
C PRO A 102 21.35 8.12 10.55
N LYS A 103 20.57 7.14 10.09
CA LYS A 103 19.35 7.38 9.29
C LYS A 103 18.16 7.88 10.13
N ILE A 104 18.24 7.68 11.44
CA ILE A 104 17.23 8.09 12.44
C ILE A 104 17.60 9.42 13.07
N SER A 105 18.89 9.63 13.33
CA SER A 105 19.42 10.82 13.97
C SER A 105 20.14 11.67 12.93
N ASP A 106 19.37 12.31 12.04
CA ASP A 106 19.92 13.30 11.11
C ASP A 106 20.18 14.61 11.87
N GLY A 107 21.46 14.99 12.00
CA GLY A 107 21.86 16.25 12.63
C GLY A 107 21.43 16.42 14.09
N ASP A 108 21.52 15.36 14.90
CA ASP A 108 21.19 15.33 16.34
C ASP A 108 19.71 15.59 16.71
N ILE A 109 18.83 15.76 15.72
CA ILE A 109 17.41 15.98 15.93
C ILE A 109 16.64 14.71 15.57
N ILE A 110 16.11 14.04 16.58
CA ILE A 110 15.18 12.93 16.38
C ILE A 110 13.75 13.49 16.44
N THR A 111 12.92 13.17 15.44
CA THR A 111 11.50 13.50 15.42
C THR A 111 10.63 12.38 15.99
N ASP A 112 9.38 12.71 16.36
CA ASP A 112 8.42 11.72 16.84
C ASP A 112 8.18 10.56 15.84
N THR A 113 8.23 10.86 14.54
CA THR A 113 8.07 9.86 13.47
C THR A 113 9.25 8.89 13.42
N GLU A 114 10.47 9.39 13.58
CA GLU A 114 11.69 8.58 13.60
C GLU A 114 11.74 7.65 14.80
N ARG A 115 11.42 8.17 15.98
CA ARG A 115 11.26 7.35 17.19
C ARG A 115 10.23 6.25 16.99
N LYS A 116 9.03 6.58 16.51
CA LYS A 116 7.96 5.60 16.25
C LYS A 116 8.41 4.53 15.28
N THR A 117 9.13 4.92 14.23
CA THR A 117 9.69 3.99 13.25
C THR A 117 10.72 3.07 13.88
N LEU A 118 11.59 3.58 14.76
CA LEU A 118 12.59 2.77 15.45
C LEU A 118 11.96 1.77 16.42
N VAL A 119 10.96 2.20 17.21
CA VAL A 119 10.23 1.29 18.11
C VAL A 119 9.55 0.18 17.32
N PHE A 120 8.84 0.55 16.25
CA PHE A 120 8.23 -0.42 15.34
C PHE A 120 9.26 -1.40 14.77
N ALA A 121 10.44 -0.91 14.35
CA ALA A 121 11.50 -1.77 13.86
C ALA A 121 11.95 -2.77 14.95
N ILE A 122 12.18 -2.34 16.19
CA ILE A 122 12.65 -3.22 17.27
C ILE A 122 11.64 -4.34 17.61
N GLU A 123 10.34 -4.05 17.48
CA GLU A 123 9.25 -4.99 17.75
C GLU A 123 9.02 -5.95 16.58
N HIS A 124 9.00 -5.45 15.35
CA HIS A 124 8.70 -6.26 14.16
C HIS A 124 9.91 -7.02 13.60
N PHE A 125 11.14 -6.60 13.91
CA PHE A 125 12.37 -7.19 13.39
C PHE A 125 13.17 -7.96 14.46
N HIS A 126 13.88 -9.01 14.02
CA HIS A 126 14.74 -9.83 14.86
C HIS A 126 16.09 -9.17 15.14
N PHE A 127 16.11 -8.21 16.06
CA PHE A 127 17.35 -7.65 16.59
C PHE A 127 18.00 -8.55 17.63
N THR A 128 19.33 -8.54 17.67
CA THR A 128 20.09 -9.15 18.76
C THR A 128 19.82 -8.42 20.10
N PRO A 129 19.81 -9.12 21.24
CA PRO A 129 19.61 -8.49 22.55
C PRO A 129 20.54 -7.28 22.84
N PRO A 130 21.85 -7.31 22.51
CA PRO A 130 22.70 -6.13 22.68
C PRO A 130 22.31 -4.97 21.77
N ALA A 131 21.79 -5.22 20.55
CA ALA A 131 21.32 -4.16 19.66
C ALA A 131 20.07 -3.48 20.22
N LYS A 132 19.10 -4.26 20.71
CA LYS A 132 17.87 -3.72 21.32
C LYS A 132 18.18 -2.83 22.52
N THR A 133 19.08 -3.29 23.38
CA THR A 133 19.50 -2.54 24.58
C THR A 133 20.11 -1.20 24.21
N LEU A 134 21.02 -1.17 23.25
CA LEU A 134 21.65 0.07 22.78
C LEU A 134 20.62 1.04 22.20
N LEU A 135 19.77 0.58 21.28
CA LEU A 135 18.77 1.45 20.64
C LEU A 135 17.78 2.02 21.67
N THR A 136 17.36 1.21 22.65
CA THR A 136 16.47 1.65 23.74
C THR A 136 17.15 2.70 24.62
N GLU A 137 18.42 2.52 24.96
CA GLU A 137 19.20 3.48 25.75
C GLU A 137 19.33 4.83 25.03
N LYS A 138 19.56 4.80 23.71
CA LYS A 138 19.64 6.00 22.88
C LYS A 138 18.30 6.75 22.84
N ILE A 139 17.18 6.04 22.65
CA ILE A 139 15.83 6.62 22.71
C ILE A 139 15.61 7.27 24.08
N LYS A 140 15.91 6.55 25.16
CA LYS A 140 15.73 7.04 26.54
C LYS A 140 16.55 8.29 26.82
N THR A 141 17.80 8.32 26.36
CA THR A 141 18.69 9.49 26.50
C THR A 141 18.11 10.70 25.77
N TRP A 142 17.64 10.51 24.54
CA TRP A 142 16.97 11.57 23.78
C TRP A 142 15.68 12.04 24.46
N GLU A 143 14.84 11.13 24.96
CA GLU A 143 13.60 11.47 25.68
C GLU A 143 13.88 12.32 26.92
N ASN A 144 14.94 11.99 27.67
CA ASN A 144 15.36 12.75 28.84
C ASN A 144 15.81 14.18 28.47
N ASN A 145 16.51 14.32 27.34
CA ASN A 145 16.97 15.63 26.86
C ASN A 145 15.80 16.49 26.32
N ARG A 146 14.78 15.87 25.70
CA ARG A 146 13.59 16.57 25.20
C ARG A 146 12.78 17.22 26.32
N HIS A 147 12.68 16.59 27.49
CA HIS A 147 11.86 17.11 28.60
C HIS A 147 12.36 18.43 29.21
N HIS A 148 13.60 18.85 28.95
CA HIS A 148 14.09 20.14 29.44
C HIS A 148 13.61 21.36 28.62
N HIS A 149 12.95 21.16 27.47
CA HIS A 149 12.56 22.26 26.57
C HIS A 149 11.10 22.73 26.70
N ASN A 150 10.36 22.26 27.70
CA ASN A 150 9.00 22.74 27.98
C ASN A 150 8.81 23.02 29.48
N LYS A 151 9.42 24.11 29.95
CA LYS A 151 9.11 24.76 31.22
C LYS A 151 8.80 26.23 30.99
#